data_AF-A0A7W8ZCT2-F1
#
_entry.id   AF-A0A7W8ZCT2-F1
#
_cell.length_a   1.000
_cell.length_b   1.000
_cell.length_c   1.000
_cell.angle_alpha   90.00
_cell.angle_beta   90.00
_cell.angle_gamma   90.00
#
_symmetry.space_group_name_H-M   'P 1'
#
loop_
_entity.id
_entity.type
_entity.pdbx_description
1 polymer ?
#
loop_
_entity_poly.entity_id
_entity_poly.type
_entity_poly.pdbx_seq_one_letter_code
_entity_poly.pdbx_strand_id
1 'polypeptide(L)'
;MTPRECRLEKMLGSADLRDCRPAARPPAGAVAALDCAAVRSGPVHDPMIVLFDTDTDAETWVDSYWWALHDGRAGDCATGAEYKGTWMRGRLLCTMNGPYYAMSWTYKGRSVAMTAEAWTPRPLYAWWQGLSPLRD
;
A
#
# COMPACT_ATOMS: atom_id res chain seq x y z
N MET A 1 21.48 3.23 3.08
CA MET A 1 20.54 3.00 1.96
C MET A 1 21.24 2.20 0.88
N THR A 2 20.59 1.17 0.35
CA THR A 2 21.08 0.36 -0.78
C THR A 2 20.84 1.07 -2.11
N PRO A 3 21.57 0.73 -3.20
CA PRO A 3 21.33 1.31 -4.53
C PRO A 3 19.88 1.15 -5.03
N ARG A 4 19.17 0.15 -4.51
CA ARG A 4 17.76 -0.16 -4.82
C ARG A 4 16.79 0.72 -4.04
N GLU A 5 17.07 1.00 -2.77
CA GLU A 5 16.34 2.00 -1.98
C GLU A 5 16.49 3.40 -2.60
N CYS A 6 17.67 3.72 -3.15
CA CYS A 6 17.86 4.96 -3.91
C CYS A 6 17.05 5.03 -5.21
N ARG A 7 16.70 3.89 -5.84
CA ARG A 7 15.79 3.87 -7.01
C ARG A 7 14.37 4.23 -6.58
N LEU A 8 13.92 3.69 -5.45
CA LEU A 8 12.61 4.01 -4.86
C LEU A 8 12.56 5.50 -4.45
N GLU A 9 13.62 6.01 -3.83
CA GLU A 9 13.78 7.43 -3.49
C GLU A 9 13.77 8.36 -4.71
N LYS A 10 14.42 7.97 -5.80
CA LYS A 10 14.34 8.73 -7.06
C LYS A 10 12.94 8.70 -7.70
N MET A 11 12.18 7.62 -7.50
CA MET A 11 10.84 7.47 -8.06
C MET A 11 9.77 8.22 -7.26
N LEU A 12 9.93 8.31 -5.94
CA LEU A 12 8.96 8.93 -5.04
C LEU A 12 9.36 10.35 -4.64
N GLY A 13 10.62 10.74 -4.80
CA GLY A 13 11.15 12.02 -4.33
C GLY A 13 11.67 11.92 -2.89
N SER A 14 12.84 12.50 -2.64
CA SER A 14 13.51 12.42 -1.33
C SER A 14 12.74 13.11 -0.19
N ALA A 15 11.94 14.14 -0.51
CA ALA A 15 11.08 14.80 0.46
C ALA A 15 9.96 13.88 0.96
N ASP A 16 9.43 13.02 0.09
CA ASP A 16 8.33 12.10 0.38
C ASP A 16 8.81 10.85 1.15
N LEU A 17 10.13 10.62 1.22
CA LEU A 17 10.74 9.51 1.96
C LEU A 17 11.52 9.92 3.21
N ARG A 18 11.48 11.21 3.60
CA ARG A 18 12.31 11.75 4.69
C ARG A 18 12.11 11.02 6.02
N ASP A 19 10.88 10.57 6.27
CA ASP A 19 10.49 9.87 7.50
C ASP A 19 10.26 8.36 7.25
N CYS A 20 10.96 7.80 6.25
CA CYS A 20 10.94 6.39 5.95
C CYS A 20 12.19 5.67 6.45
N ARG A 21 12.02 4.41 6.82
CA ARG A 21 13.09 3.49 7.21
C ARG A 21 12.96 2.17 6.46
N PRO A 22 14.05 1.43 6.24
CA PRO A 22 13.97 0.08 5.69
C PRO A 22 12.98 -0.77 6.47
N ALA A 23 12.09 -1.46 5.75
CA ALA A 23 11.10 -2.32 6.37
C ALA A 23 11.79 -3.44 7.14
N ALA A 24 11.37 -3.70 8.38
CA ALA A 24 11.97 -4.74 9.21
C ALA A 24 11.75 -6.16 8.64
N ARG A 25 10.67 -6.33 7.87
CA ARG A 25 10.27 -7.59 7.23
C ARG A 25 9.80 -7.30 5.80
N PRO A 26 10.72 -7.12 4.84
CA PRO A 26 10.36 -6.93 3.44
C PRO A 26 9.62 -8.18 2.92
N PRO A 27 8.58 -8.03 2.09
CA PRO A 27 7.89 -9.18 1.51
C PRO A 27 8.81 -9.92 0.52
N ALA A 28 8.55 -11.21 0.33
CA ALA A 28 9.28 -12.01 -0.65
C ALA A 28 9.12 -11.41 -2.07
N GLY A 29 10.22 -11.35 -2.82
CA GLY A 29 10.24 -10.73 -4.15
C GLY A 29 10.33 -9.19 -4.15
N ALA A 30 10.36 -8.54 -2.98
CA ALA A 30 10.63 -7.11 -2.91
C ALA A 30 12.07 -6.78 -3.32
N VAL A 31 12.19 -5.81 -4.22
CA VAL A 31 13.46 -5.15 -4.58
C VAL A 31 13.90 -4.21 -3.47
N ALA A 32 12.93 -3.50 -2.89
CA ALA A 32 13.09 -2.64 -1.72
C ALA A 32 11.75 -2.53 -0.98
N ALA A 33 11.79 -2.35 0.34
CA ALA A 33 10.61 -2.05 1.12
C ALA A 33 10.96 -1.04 2.22
N LEU A 34 10.08 -0.07 2.42
CA LEU A 34 10.24 1.01 3.38
C LEU A 34 8.97 1.13 4.24
N ASP A 35 9.13 1.28 5.54
CA ASP A 35 8.07 1.70 6.45
C ASP A 35 8.18 3.22 6.62
N CYS A 36 7.12 3.95 6.31
CA CYS A 36 7.10 5.41 6.27
C CYS A 36 6.13 5.97 7.31
N ALA A 37 6.51 7.05 8.00
CA ALA A 37 5.55 7.75 8.85
C ALA A 37 4.41 8.34 7.99
N ALA A 38 3.16 8.15 8.42
CA ALA A 38 2.03 8.75 7.73
C ALA A 38 2.04 10.28 7.91
N VAL A 39 2.08 11.03 6.81
CA VAL A 39 2.07 12.52 6.82
C VAL A 39 0.78 13.15 7.36
N ARG A 40 -0.24 12.32 7.62
CA ARG A 40 -1.52 12.72 8.22
C ARG A 40 -2.15 11.52 8.92
N SER A 41 -3.05 11.80 9.85
CA SER A 41 -3.77 10.77 10.61
C SER A 41 -4.58 9.84 9.70
N GLY A 42 -4.61 8.56 10.05
CA GLY A 42 -5.46 7.55 9.41
C GLY A 42 -4.92 6.15 9.73
N PRO A 43 -3.70 5.82 9.27
CA PRO A 43 -3.01 4.60 9.67
C PRO A 43 -2.65 4.61 11.16
N VAL A 44 -2.72 3.44 11.78
CA VAL A 44 -2.20 3.20 13.15
C VAL A 44 -0.74 2.73 13.12
N HIS A 45 -0.32 2.13 12.01
CA HIS A 45 1.06 1.70 11.75
C HIS A 45 1.63 2.49 10.58
N ASP A 46 2.96 2.59 10.55
CA ASP A 46 3.70 3.18 9.44
C ASP A 46 3.32 2.46 8.13
N PRO A 47 2.75 3.15 7.12
CA PRO A 47 2.49 2.53 5.83
C PRO A 47 3.77 1.98 5.21
N MET A 48 3.67 0.79 4.63
CA MET A 48 4.78 0.17 3.92
C MET A 48 4.67 0.46 2.42
N ILE A 49 5.79 0.87 1.84
CA ILE A 49 5.97 1.07 0.40
C ILE A 49 6.94 0.02 -0.11
N VAL A 50 6.55 -0.72 -1.14
CA VAL A 50 7.32 -1.84 -1.68
C VAL A 50 7.56 -1.63 -3.16
N LEU A 51 8.82 -1.75 -3.57
CA LEU A 51 9.24 -1.82 -4.96
C LEU A 51 9.45 -3.27 -5.36
N PHE A 52 8.95 -3.65 -6.52
CA PHE A 52 9.13 -4.96 -7.15
C PHE A 52 9.92 -4.83 -8.46
N ASP A 53 10.36 -5.97 -8.99
CA ASP A 53 11.04 -6.03 -10.28
C ASP A 53 10.07 -5.79 -11.45
N THR A 54 8.82 -6.23 -11.31
CA THR A 54 7.78 -6.07 -12.32
C THR A 54 6.44 -5.61 -11.73
N ASP A 55 5.59 -5.01 -12.57
CA ASP A 55 4.20 -4.68 -12.21
C ASP A 55 3.42 -5.95 -11.83
N THR A 56 3.69 -7.07 -12.51
CA THR A 56 3.06 -8.37 -12.22
C THR A 56 3.39 -8.86 -10.83
N ASP A 57 4.62 -8.68 -10.36
CA ASP A 57 5.02 -9.09 -9.00
C ASP A 57 4.33 -8.21 -7.95
N ALA A 58 4.23 -6.90 -8.20
CA ALA A 58 3.49 -5.98 -7.34
C ALA A 58 2.00 -6.34 -7.24
N GLU A 59 1.37 -6.65 -8.37
CA GLU A 59 -0.02 -7.11 -8.41
C GLU A 59 -0.21 -8.46 -7.71
N THR A 60 0.72 -9.40 -7.92
CA THR A 60 0.69 -10.72 -7.28
C THR A 60 0.85 -10.62 -5.78
N TRP A 61 1.69 -9.70 -5.29
CA TRP A 61 1.84 -9.46 -3.86
C TRP A 61 0.57 -8.85 -3.26
N VAL A 62 -0.05 -7.85 -3.89
CA VAL A 62 -1.34 -7.31 -3.41
C VAL A 62 -2.44 -8.37 -3.48
N ASP A 63 -2.44 -9.21 -4.51
CA ASP A 63 -3.33 -10.37 -4.61
C ASP A 63 -2.98 -11.47 -3.60
N SER A 64 -1.80 -11.49 -2.99
CA SER A 64 -1.50 -12.45 -1.93
C SER A 64 -2.32 -12.20 -0.67
N TYR A 65 -2.95 -11.03 -0.53
CA TYR A 65 -3.93 -10.74 0.51
C TYR A 65 -5.34 -11.30 0.18
N TRP A 66 -5.51 -11.93 -0.99
CA TRP A 66 -6.80 -12.44 -1.50
C TRP A 66 -7.36 -13.61 -0.70
N TRP A 67 -6.52 -14.50 -0.17
CA TRP A 67 -7.01 -15.63 0.62
C TRP A 67 -7.74 -15.20 1.90
N ALA A 68 -7.58 -13.92 2.30
CA ALA A 68 -8.25 -13.33 3.43
C ALA A 68 -9.61 -12.68 3.11
N LEU A 69 -10.07 -12.68 1.84
CA LEU A 69 -11.39 -12.15 1.50
C LEU A 69 -12.44 -13.24 1.73
N HIS A 70 -13.21 -13.11 2.80
CA HIS A 70 -14.20 -14.09 3.25
C HIS A 70 -15.46 -14.15 2.39
N ASP A 71 -15.79 -13.08 1.65
CA ASP A 71 -16.96 -13.08 0.79
C ASP A 71 -16.70 -12.21 -0.44
N GLY A 72 -16.63 -12.81 -1.64
CA GLY A 72 -16.38 -12.17 -2.93
C GLY A 72 -17.44 -11.16 -3.40
N ARG A 73 -17.97 -10.33 -2.50
CA ARG A 73 -18.86 -9.21 -2.79
C ARG A 73 -18.00 -7.97 -3.07
N ALA A 74 -18.44 -7.17 -4.05
CA ALA A 74 -17.91 -5.84 -4.27
C ALA A 74 -18.28 -4.94 -3.07
N GLY A 75 -17.46 -4.96 -2.01
CA GLY A 75 -17.65 -4.11 -0.84
C GLY A 75 -17.20 -2.67 -1.10
N ASP A 76 -17.07 -1.91 -0.03
CA ASP A 76 -16.62 -0.53 -0.05
C ASP A 76 -15.61 -0.30 1.08
N CYS A 77 -14.36 0.01 0.71
CA CYS A 77 -13.29 0.30 1.66
C CYS A 77 -13.68 1.41 2.66
N ALA A 78 -14.56 2.35 2.29
CA ALA A 78 -15.03 3.40 3.19
C ALA A 78 -15.83 2.85 4.38
N THR A 79 -16.50 1.72 4.18
CA THR A 79 -17.35 1.05 5.17
C THR A 79 -16.63 -0.06 5.93
N GLY A 80 -15.43 -0.44 5.49
CA GLY A 80 -14.70 -1.59 6.01
C GLY A 80 -15.18 -2.94 5.47
N ALA A 81 -16.12 -2.93 4.52
CA ALA A 81 -16.40 -4.12 3.74
C ALA A 81 -15.21 -4.44 2.83
N GLU A 82 -14.89 -5.71 2.76
CA GLU A 82 -13.88 -6.26 1.86
C GLU A 82 -14.13 -5.81 0.43
N TYR A 83 -13.11 -5.25 -0.21
CA TYR A 83 -13.22 -4.81 -1.60
C TYR A 83 -11.97 -5.15 -2.38
N LYS A 84 -12.20 -5.48 -3.64
CA LYS A 84 -11.18 -5.63 -4.66
C LYS A 84 -11.65 -4.95 -5.94
N GLY A 85 -10.80 -4.12 -6.50
CA GLY A 85 -11.07 -3.53 -7.80
C GLY A 85 -9.87 -2.82 -8.39
N THR A 86 -10.09 -2.27 -9.58
CA THR A 86 -9.12 -1.42 -10.24
C THR A 86 -9.25 -0.01 -9.69
N TRP A 87 -8.14 0.62 -9.32
CA TRP A 87 -8.08 2.01 -8.92
C TRP A 87 -7.18 2.80 -9.86
N MET A 88 -7.75 3.79 -10.54
CA MET A 88 -7.11 4.57 -11.60
C MET A 88 -6.45 3.68 -12.67
N ARG A 89 -5.18 3.34 -12.47
CA ARG A 89 -4.39 2.44 -13.31
C ARG A 89 -3.89 1.21 -12.57
N GLY A 90 -3.93 1.12 -11.24
CA GLY A 90 -3.47 -0.03 -10.47
C GLY A 90 -4.62 -0.82 -9.83
N ARG A 91 -4.30 -1.63 -8.82
CA ARG A 91 -5.26 -2.38 -8.01
C ARG A 91 -5.48 -1.70 -6.67
N LEU A 92 -6.68 -1.87 -6.12
CA LEU A 92 -7.00 -1.55 -4.74
C LEU A 92 -7.65 -2.78 -4.10
N LEU A 93 -7.15 -3.11 -2.91
CA LEU A 93 -7.67 -4.14 -2.03
C LEU A 93 -7.84 -3.55 -0.64
N CYS A 94 -8.92 -3.91 0.04
CA CYS A 94 -9.06 -3.65 1.46
C CYS A 94 -9.76 -4.82 2.15
N THR A 95 -9.27 -5.16 3.34
CA THR A 95 -9.68 -6.35 4.08
C THR A 95 -9.40 -6.17 5.58
N MET A 96 -9.83 -7.14 6.39
CA MET A 96 -9.39 -7.27 7.78
C MET A 96 -8.06 -8.03 7.85
N ASN A 97 -7.11 -7.53 8.62
CA ASN A 97 -5.88 -8.21 9.00
C ASN A 97 -5.81 -8.30 10.53
N GLY A 98 -6.24 -9.43 11.09
CA GLY A 98 -6.38 -9.58 12.54
C GLY A 98 -7.38 -8.55 13.11
N PRO A 99 -6.99 -7.70 14.08
CA PRO A 99 -7.87 -6.66 14.62
C PRO A 99 -7.88 -5.35 13.81
N TYR A 100 -7.14 -5.27 12.70
CA TYR A 100 -6.97 -4.06 11.90
C TYR A 100 -7.70 -4.15 10.56
N TYR A 101 -8.07 -3.00 10.01
CA TYR A 101 -8.42 -2.84 8.61
C TYR A 101 -7.14 -2.53 7.83
N ALA A 102 -6.90 -3.25 6.76
CA ALA A 102 -5.79 -3.05 5.84
C ALA A 102 -6.30 -2.50 4.49
N MET A 103 -5.55 -1.57 3.92
CA MET A 103 -5.71 -1.11 2.53
C MET A 103 -4.40 -1.29 1.80
N SER A 104 -4.43 -2.00 0.68
CA SER A 104 -3.28 -2.26 -0.18
C SER A 104 -3.58 -1.85 -1.61
N TRP A 105 -2.65 -1.19 -2.28
CA TRP A 105 -2.84 -0.75 -3.67
C TRP A 105 -1.55 -0.74 -4.46
N THR A 106 -1.67 -0.80 -5.79
CA THR A 106 -0.52 -0.71 -6.71
C THR A 106 -0.55 0.58 -7.53
N TYR A 107 0.62 0.98 -8.01
CA TYR A 107 0.79 2.01 -9.03
C TYR A 107 1.26 1.35 -10.34
N LYS A 108 0.33 1.20 -11.29
CA LYS A 108 0.67 0.62 -12.61
C LYS A 108 1.69 1.44 -13.36
N GLY A 109 2.63 0.76 -14.01
CA GLY A 109 3.77 1.34 -14.69
C GLY A 109 4.91 1.75 -13.76
N ARG A 110 4.80 1.48 -12.45
CA ARG A 110 5.82 1.84 -11.46
C ARG A 110 6.35 0.65 -10.66
N SER A 111 5.77 -0.55 -10.80
CA SER A 111 6.14 -1.75 -10.03
C SER A 111 6.19 -1.48 -8.52
N VAL A 112 5.36 -0.54 -8.04
CA VAL A 112 5.26 -0.15 -6.64
C VAL A 112 3.91 -0.59 -6.10
N ALA A 113 3.91 -1.12 -4.90
CA ALA A 113 2.73 -1.35 -4.10
C ALA A 113 2.87 -0.69 -2.72
N MET A 114 1.73 -0.39 -2.11
CA MET A 114 1.65 0.19 -0.79
C MET A 114 0.64 -0.58 0.05
N THR A 115 0.87 -0.62 1.36
CA THR A 115 -0.12 -1.11 2.33
C THR A 115 -0.14 -0.23 3.57
N ALA A 116 -1.31 -0.08 4.16
CA ALA A 116 -1.53 0.70 5.38
C ALA A 116 -2.62 0.06 6.22
N GLU A 117 -2.51 0.18 7.54
CA GLU A 117 -3.44 -0.45 8.48
C GLU A 117 -3.99 0.56 9.48
N ALA A 118 -5.23 0.37 9.92
CA ALA A 118 -5.87 1.19 10.95
C ALA A 118 -6.89 0.39 11.78
N TRP A 119 -7.24 0.91 12.96
CA TRP A 119 -8.31 0.33 13.78
C TRP A 119 -9.70 0.44 13.17
N THR A 120 -9.92 1.45 12.32
CA THR A 120 -11.23 1.71 11.71
C THR A 120 -11.06 2.03 10.23
N PRO A 121 -12.02 1.63 9.38
CA PRO A 121 -11.88 1.72 7.94
C PRO A 121 -12.01 3.17 7.45
N ARG A 122 -12.88 3.97 8.08
CA ARG A 122 -13.22 5.31 7.60
C ARG A 122 -12.03 6.29 7.63
N PRO A 123 -11.25 6.42 8.72
CA PRO A 123 -10.05 7.26 8.72
C PRO A 123 -8.98 6.78 7.75
N LEU A 124 -8.81 5.46 7.60
CA LEU A 124 -7.86 4.87 6.65
C LEU A 124 -8.24 5.19 5.21
N TYR A 125 -9.52 5.03 4.86
CA TYR A 125 -10.03 5.35 3.54
C TYR A 125 -9.89 6.84 3.21
N ALA A 126 -10.23 7.74 4.14
CA ALA A 126 -10.02 9.17 3.97
C ALA A 126 -8.51 9.52 3.81
N TRP A 127 -7.67 8.85 4.60
CA TRP A 127 -6.21 8.94 4.47
C TRP A 127 -5.68 8.35 3.17
N TRP A 128 -6.34 7.40 2.54
CA TRP A 128 -5.91 6.93 1.23
C TRP A 128 -6.38 7.89 0.12
N GLN A 129 -7.65 8.33 0.17
CA GLN A 129 -8.25 9.18 -0.86
C GLN A 129 -7.50 10.49 -1.08
N GLY A 130 -7.13 11.17 0.00
CA GLY A 130 -6.41 12.44 -0.11
C GLY A 130 -4.90 12.32 -0.35
N LEU A 131 -4.32 11.15 -0.66
CA LEU A 131 -2.94 11.01 -1.19
C LEU A 131 -2.89 11.51 -2.66
N SER A 132 -3.66 12.56 -2.94
CA SER A 132 -3.91 13.11 -4.27
C SER A 132 -2.67 13.58 -5.05
N PRO A 133 -1.48 13.89 -4.49
CA PRO A 133 -0.36 14.29 -5.34
C PRO A 133 0.29 13.15 -6.15
N LEU A 134 -0.05 11.87 -5.93
CA LEU A 134 0.41 10.76 -6.79
C LEU A 134 -0.58 10.41 -7.91
N ARG A 135 -1.52 11.32 -8.22
CA ARG A 135 -2.59 11.14 -9.22
C ARG A 135 -2.22 11.56 -10.64
N ASP A 136 -1.08 12.19 -10.83
CA ASP A 136 -0.57 12.63 -12.15
C ASP A 136 0.61 11.74 -12.64
#